data_AF-A0A1X2LVQ6-F1
#
_entry.id   AF-A0A1X2LVQ6-F1
#
_cell.length_a   1.000
_cell.length_b   1.000
_cell.length_c   1.000
_cell.angle_alpha   90.00
_cell.angle_beta   90.00
_cell.angle_gamma   90.00
#
_symmetry.space_group_name_H-M   'P 1'
#
loop_
_entity.id
_entity.type
_entity.pdbx_description
1 polymer ?
#
loop_
_entity_poly.entity_id
_entity_poly.type
_entity_poly.pdbx_seq_one_letter_code
_entity_poly.pdbx_strand_id
1 'polypeptide(L)'
;MLCAVAPAVFGVPAVSVHAATPAWNGKYSLVRYAVDKSGTSLAASQSEPTFSADYLFTTACLAGTCVATATDGPTPKNPTLPQPSKYTWDGAKWVEHFEFQWDCYRGEGVPKVWAPARSWAYYAPQTDGSLRGTWHTDIFDGPCRGTVEMPVAAFAAGP
;
A
#
# COMPACT_ATOMS: atom_id res chain seq x y z
N MET A 1 41.78 61.60 -4.43
CA MET A 1 41.38 60.38 -5.16
C MET A 1 40.93 59.36 -4.14
N LEU A 2 39.63 59.09 -4.02
CA LEU A 2 39.08 58.02 -3.18
C LEU A 2 39.06 56.73 -4.03
N CYS A 3 39.70 55.66 -3.55
CA CYS A 3 39.53 54.31 -4.10
C CYS A 3 38.45 53.57 -3.31
N ALA A 4 37.34 53.25 -3.98
CA ALA A 4 36.30 52.38 -3.44
C ALA A 4 36.70 50.91 -3.70
N VAL A 5 36.65 50.07 -2.67
CA VAL A 5 36.85 48.62 -2.78
C VAL A 5 35.46 47.96 -2.77
N ALA A 6 35.12 47.27 -3.85
CA ALA A 6 33.88 46.49 -3.96
C ALA A 6 34.09 45.06 -3.41
N PRO A 7 33.16 44.49 -2.62
CA PRO A 7 33.26 43.11 -2.17
C PRO A 7 32.78 42.15 -3.28
N ALA A 8 33.61 41.18 -3.63
CA ALA A 8 33.23 40.07 -4.50
C ALA A 8 32.43 39.05 -3.70
N VAL A 9 31.16 38.85 -4.05
CA VAL A 9 30.29 37.84 -3.46
C VAL A 9 30.56 36.51 -4.18
N PHE A 10 31.25 35.58 -3.51
CA PHE A 10 31.44 34.22 -4.02
C PHE A 10 30.12 33.44 -3.89
N GLY A 11 29.47 33.18 -5.02
CA GLY A 11 28.27 32.34 -5.08
C GLY A 11 28.61 30.88 -4.79
N VAL A 12 27.97 30.31 -3.78
CA VAL A 12 28.05 28.88 -3.47
C VAL A 12 27.27 28.12 -4.55
N PRO A 13 27.82 27.08 -5.19
CA PRO A 13 27.06 26.29 -6.16
C PRO A 13 25.92 25.58 -5.44
N ALA A 14 24.69 25.88 -5.84
CA ALA A 14 23.51 25.17 -5.37
C ALA A 14 23.58 23.72 -5.89
N VAL A 15 23.86 22.77 -5.00
CA VAL A 15 23.75 21.35 -5.31
C VAL A 15 22.26 21.04 -5.35
N SER A 16 21.71 20.88 -6.56
CA SER A 16 20.35 20.40 -6.75
C SER A 16 20.29 18.96 -6.23
N VAL A 17 19.82 18.79 -4.99
CA VAL A 17 19.46 17.47 -4.46
C VAL A 17 18.22 17.03 -5.24
N HIS A 18 18.42 16.27 -6.32
CA HIS A 18 17.32 15.56 -6.96
C HIS A 18 16.78 14.59 -5.93
N ALA A 19 15.55 14.78 -5.47
CA ALA A 19 14.86 13.76 -4.68
C ALA A 19 14.88 12.48 -5.52
N ALA A 20 15.37 11.37 -4.94
CA ALA A 20 15.37 10.09 -5.63
C ALA A 20 13.92 9.78 -6.07
N THR A 21 13.75 9.43 -7.35
CA THR A 21 12.44 9.01 -7.87
C THR A 21 11.95 7.82 -7.04
N PRO A 22 10.74 7.88 -6.47
CA PRO A 22 10.21 6.79 -5.66
C PRO A 22 10.09 5.53 -6.53
N ALA A 23 10.57 4.41 -6.02
CA ALA A 23 10.57 3.14 -6.73
C ALA A 23 10.19 1.99 -5.81
N TRP A 24 9.22 1.19 -6.24
CA TRP A 24 8.92 -0.12 -5.69
C TRP A 24 9.02 -1.13 -6.85
N ASN A 25 10.16 -1.81 -6.95
CA ASN A 25 10.52 -2.64 -8.10
C ASN A 25 11.13 -3.97 -7.65
N GLY A 26 10.79 -5.05 -8.35
CA GLY A 26 11.30 -6.40 -8.06
C GLY A 26 10.28 -7.27 -7.33
N LYS A 27 10.70 -8.46 -6.90
CA LYS A 27 9.82 -9.42 -6.25
C LYS A 27 9.67 -9.10 -4.76
N TYR A 28 8.43 -8.97 -4.29
CA TYR A 28 8.12 -8.73 -2.88
C TYR A 28 7.08 -9.70 -2.37
N SER A 29 7.26 -10.16 -1.13
CA SER A 29 6.22 -10.85 -0.36
C SER A 29 5.40 -9.82 0.40
N LEU A 30 4.12 -9.68 0.03
CA LEU A 30 3.16 -8.84 0.75
C LEU A 30 2.56 -9.66 1.90
N VAL A 31 2.86 -9.24 3.13
CA VAL A 31 2.38 -9.86 4.36
C VAL A 31 1.21 -9.05 4.89
N ARG A 32 0.10 -9.74 5.20
CA ARG A 32 -1.07 -9.20 5.88
C ARG A 32 -1.13 -9.83 7.26
N TYR A 33 -0.98 -9.02 8.31
CA TYR A 33 -1.00 -9.47 9.69
C TYR A 33 -2.45 -9.55 10.20
N ALA A 34 -3.24 -10.45 9.62
CA ALA A 34 -4.66 -10.59 9.96
C ALA A 34 -4.90 -11.07 11.41
N VAL A 35 -3.87 -11.61 12.07
CA VAL A 35 -3.89 -11.94 13.51
C VAL A 35 -4.03 -10.69 14.38
N ASP A 36 -3.55 -9.55 13.89
CA ASP A 36 -3.53 -8.26 14.58
C ASP A 36 -4.63 -7.33 14.06
N LYS A 37 -5.65 -7.87 13.37
CA LYS A 37 -6.72 -7.05 12.82
C LYS A 37 -7.64 -6.53 13.93
N SER A 38 -8.20 -5.36 13.69
CA SER A 38 -9.11 -4.67 14.60
C SER A 38 -10.21 -3.95 13.82
N GLY A 39 -11.21 -3.41 14.51
CA GLY A 39 -12.30 -2.66 13.88
C GLY A 39 -13.66 -2.99 14.47
N THR A 40 -14.70 -2.43 13.86
CA THR A 40 -16.10 -2.54 14.32
C THR A 40 -16.88 -3.67 13.65
N SER A 41 -16.35 -4.22 12.56
CA SER A 41 -16.98 -5.33 11.84
C SER A 41 -16.86 -6.65 12.61
N LEU A 42 -17.85 -7.53 12.45
CA LEU A 42 -17.74 -8.93 12.85
C LEU A 42 -16.45 -9.58 12.29
N ALA A 43 -16.08 -9.24 11.04
CA ALA A 43 -14.90 -9.79 10.38
C ALA A 43 -13.58 -9.43 11.10
N ALA A 44 -13.52 -8.27 11.77
CA ALA A 44 -12.35 -7.87 12.55
C ALA A 44 -12.16 -8.72 13.82
N SER A 45 -13.25 -9.23 14.40
CA SER A 45 -13.19 -10.06 15.61
C SER A 45 -12.89 -11.55 15.34
N GLN A 46 -12.93 -11.97 14.08
CA GLN A 46 -12.73 -13.37 13.70
C GLN A 46 -11.25 -13.73 13.66
N SER A 47 -10.87 -14.85 14.27
CA SER A 47 -9.50 -15.36 14.18
C SER A 47 -9.11 -15.66 12.74
N GLU A 48 -8.00 -15.10 12.29
CA GLU A 48 -7.44 -15.30 10.95
C GLU A 48 -5.91 -15.28 11.02
N PRO A 49 -5.20 -16.27 10.46
CA PRO A 49 -3.75 -16.31 10.52
C PRO A 49 -3.11 -15.21 9.66
N THR A 50 -1.85 -14.88 9.94
CA THR A 50 -1.05 -14.06 9.03
C THR A 50 -0.87 -14.81 7.73
N PHE A 51 -1.02 -14.12 6.61
CA PHE A 51 -0.83 -14.69 5.29
C PHE A 51 0.00 -13.76 4.41
N SER A 52 0.68 -14.35 3.43
CA SER A 52 1.47 -13.60 2.46
C SER A 52 1.26 -14.11 1.04
N ALA A 53 1.62 -13.27 0.09
CA ALA A 53 1.68 -13.61 -1.32
C ALA A 53 2.81 -12.84 -1.99
N ASP A 54 3.52 -13.50 -2.88
CA ASP A 54 4.59 -12.89 -3.66
C ASP A 54 4.02 -12.23 -4.91
N TYR A 55 4.57 -11.07 -5.27
CA TYR A 55 4.24 -10.31 -6.47
C TYR A 55 5.51 -9.75 -7.10
N LEU A 56 5.48 -9.55 -8.41
CA LEU A 56 6.47 -8.73 -9.11
C LEU A 56 5.96 -7.29 -9.19
N PHE A 57 6.76 -6.34 -8.67
CA PHE A 57 6.45 -4.92 -8.74
C PHE A 57 7.24 -4.24 -9.85
N THR A 58 6.54 -3.36 -10.58
CA THR A 58 7.14 -2.43 -11.55
C THR A 58 6.58 -1.03 -11.34
N THR A 59 7.46 -0.03 -11.29
CA THR A 59 7.11 1.37 -11.09
C THR A 59 7.26 2.14 -12.41
N ALA A 60 6.24 2.89 -12.78
CA ALA A 60 6.28 3.87 -13.87
C ALA A 60 5.95 5.26 -13.34
N CYS A 61 6.75 6.25 -13.72
CA CYS A 61 6.53 7.66 -13.35
C CYS A 61 6.28 8.50 -14.60
N LEU A 62 5.15 9.21 -14.64
CA LEU A 62 4.77 10.12 -15.72
C LEU A 62 4.29 11.45 -15.14
N ALA A 63 4.87 12.56 -15.61
CA ALA A 63 4.46 13.92 -15.23
C ALA A 63 4.35 14.16 -13.71
N GLY A 64 5.26 13.57 -12.91
CA GLY A 64 5.28 13.72 -11.45
C GLY A 64 4.45 12.70 -10.68
N THR A 65 3.66 11.87 -11.35
CA THR A 65 2.89 10.77 -10.74
C THR A 65 3.63 9.45 -10.94
N CYS A 66 3.93 8.75 -9.84
CA CYS A 66 4.53 7.42 -9.87
C CYS A 66 3.53 6.36 -9.44
N VAL A 67 3.42 5.28 -10.21
CA VAL A 67 2.54 4.14 -9.94
C VAL A 67 3.35 2.86 -9.94
N ALA A 68 3.30 2.13 -8.83
CA ALA A 68 3.80 0.77 -8.71
C ALA A 68 2.67 -0.23 -9.01
N THR A 69 2.89 -1.13 -9.96
CA THR A 69 1.93 -2.17 -10.38
C THR A 69 2.41 -3.52 -9.91
N ALA A 70 1.55 -4.29 -9.22
CA ALA A 70 1.83 -5.63 -8.73
C ALA A 70 1.27 -6.70 -9.68
N THR A 71 2.15 -7.49 -10.28
CA THR A 71 1.83 -8.58 -11.22
C THR A 71 2.33 -9.92 -10.69
N ASP A 72 2.05 -11.01 -11.41
CA ASP A 72 2.55 -12.37 -11.13
C ASP A 72 2.24 -12.90 -9.73
N GLY A 73 1.20 -12.35 -9.10
CA GLY A 73 0.65 -12.86 -7.84
C GLY A 73 -0.43 -13.92 -8.04
N PRO A 74 -0.88 -14.56 -6.95
CA PRO A 74 -1.93 -15.57 -7.00
C PRO A 74 -3.26 -14.97 -7.47
N THR A 75 -4.04 -15.76 -8.20
CA THR A 75 -5.42 -15.41 -8.55
C THR A 75 -6.27 -15.23 -7.28
N PRO A 76 -6.91 -14.07 -7.07
CA PRO A 76 -7.75 -13.84 -5.92
C PRO A 76 -8.94 -14.80 -5.90
N LYS A 77 -9.25 -15.34 -4.72
CA LYS A 77 -10.48 -16.14 -4.54
C LYS A 77 -11.75 -15.31 -4.71
N ASN A 78 -11.65 -14.01 -4.48
CA ASN A 78 -12.73 -13.06 -4.67
C ASN A 78 -12.59 -12.40 -6.05
N PRO A 79 -13.43 -12.75 -7.04
CA PRO A 79 -13.31 -12.26 -8.41
C PRO A 79 -13.69 -10.78 -8.57
N THR A 80 -14.23 -10.14 -7.52
CA THR A 80 -14.60 -8.72 -7.55
C THR A 80 -13.44 -7.79 -7.20
N LEU A 81 -12.31 -8.34 -6.75
CA LEU A 81 -11.10 -7.56 -6.52
C LEU A 81 -10.50 -7.11 -7.86
N PRO A 82 -10.18 -5.81 -8.03
CA PRO A 82 -9.55 -5.34 -9.25
C PRO A 82 -8.13 -5.90 -9.39
N GLN A 83 -7.73 -6.17 -10.62
CA GLN A 83 -6.39 -6.63 -10.97
C GLN A 83 -5.82 -5.88 -12.18
N PRO A 84 -4.50 -5.64 -12.25
CA PRO A 84 -3.52 -5.80 -11.16
C PRO A 84 -3.71 -4.74 -10.06
N SER A 85 -3.15 -4.99 -8.88
CA SER A 85 -3.07 -3.98 -7.83
C SER A 85 -2.17 -2.82 -8.25
N LYS A 86 -2.57 -1.59 -7.93
CA LYS A 86 -1.86 -0.36 -8.34
C LYS A 86 -1.73 0.59 -7.15
N TYR A 87 -0.49 0.94 -6.84
CA TYR A 87 -0.15 1.84 -5.75
C TYR A 87 0.41 3.14 -6.31
N THR A 88 -0.22 4.26 -5.98
CA THR A 88 0.26 5.60 -6.36
C THR A 88 1.12 6.17 -5.24
N TRP A 89 2.25 6.77 -5.59
CA TRP A 89 3.09 7.50 -4.63
C TRP A 89 2.42 8.82 -4.23
N ASP A 90 2.29 9.08 -2.94
CA ASP A 90 1.66 10.31 -2.42
C ASP A 90 2.66 11.38 -1.93
N GLY A 91 3.95 11.12 -2.07
CA GLY A 91 5.03 11.96 -1.52
C GLY A 91 5.79 11.30 -0.37
N ALA A 92 5.21 10.30 0.30
CA ALA A 92 5.84 9.60 1.43
C ALA A 92 5.56 8.09 1.47
N LYS A 93 4.45 7.64 0.87
CA LYS A 93 4.01 6.24 0.88
C LYS A 93 3.31 5.87 -0.42
N TRP A 94 3.30 4.57 -0.70
CA TRP A 94 2.58 3.95 -1.79
C TRP A 94 1.16 3.66 -1.33
N VAL A 95 0.15 4.14 -2.06
CA VAL A 95 -1.26 4.05 -1.66
C VAL A 95 -2.10 3.42 -2.76
N GLU A 96 -2.90 2.43 -2.40
CA GLU A 96 -3.92 1.83 -3.28
C GLU A 96 -5.30 2.04 -2.68
N HIS A 97 -6.29 2.28 -3.54
CA HIS A 97 -7.71 2.30 -3.19
C HIS A 97 -8.47 1.41 -4.16
N PHE A 98 -9.44 0.65 -3.66
CA PHE A 98 -10.30 -0.15 -4.51
C PHE A 98 -11.65 -0.44 -3.86
N GLU A 99 -12.63 -0.72 -4.71
CA GLU A 99 -13.94 -1.23 -4.32
C GLU A 99 -14.05 -2.70 -4.70
N PHE A 100 -14.80 -3.45 -3.91
CA PHE A 100 -15.02 -4.88 -4.11
C PHE A 100 -16.28 -5.33 -3.34
N GLN A 101 -16.63 -6.61 -3.49
CA GLN A 101 -17.66 -7.24 -2.66
C GLN A 101 -16.98 -8.00 -1.52
N TRP A 102 -17.25 -7.62 -0.27
CA TRP A 102 -16.80 -8.33 0.91
C TRP A 102 -17.54 -9.67 1.05
N ASP A 103 -16.81 -10.78 1.16
CA ASP A 103 -17.36 -12.09 1.51
C ASP A 103 -17.51 -12.18 3.04
N CYS A 104 -18.73 -11.97 3.55
CA CYS A 104 -18.97 -12.02 4.99
C CYS A 104 -19.01 -13.48 5.47
N TYR A 105 -17.91 -13.95 6.07
CA TYR A 105 -17.88 -15.22 6.78
C TYR A 105 -18.70 -15.12 8.07
N ARG A 106 -19.62 -16.06 8.29
CA ARG A 106 -20.54 -16.08 9.44
C ARG A 106 -20.50 -17.39 10.22
N GLY A 107 -19.45 -18.18 10.02
CA GLY A 107 -19.33 -19.53 10.55
C GLY A 107 -19.51 -20.60 9.48
N GLU A 108 -19.09 -21.82 9.83
CA GLU A 108 -19.20 -22.98 8.96
C GLU A 108 -20.67 -23.34 8.67
N GLY A 109 -20.95 -23.76 7.42
CA GLY A 109 -22.30 -24.14 6.99
C GLY A 109 -23.26 -22.96 6.75
N VAL A 110 -22.88 -21.73 7.08
CA VAL A 110 -23.69 -20.53 6.83
C VAL A 110 -23.43 -20.00 5.42
N PRO A 111 -24.48 -19.77 4.58
CA PRO A 111 -24.29 -19.21 3.25
C PRO A 111 -23.57 -17.86 3.25
N LYS A 112 -22.72 -17.66 2.25
CA LYS A 112 -22.00 -16.41 2.02
C LYS A 112 -22.97 -15.26 1.77
N VAL A 113 -22.66 -14.10 2.35
CA VAL A 113 -23.35 -12.85 2.05
C VAL A 113 -22.31 -11.86 1.57
N TRP A 114 -22.53 -11.37 0.35
CA TRP A 114 -21.70 -10.35 -0.26
C TRP A 114 -22.22 -8.97 0.12
N ALA A 115 -21.31 -8.08 0.49
CA ALA A 115 -21.64 -6.68 0.79
C ALA A 115 -20.67 -5.75 0.06
N PRO A 116 -21.13 -4.62 -0.49
CA PRO A 116 -20.23 -3.61 -1.02
C PRO A 116 -19.22 -3.15 0.02
N ALA A 117 -17.96 -3.03 -0.38
CA ALA A 117 -16.87 -2.59 0.48
C ALA A 117 -15.83 -1.77 -0.30
N ARG A 118 -15.11 -0.93 0.44
CA ARG A 118 -14.00 -0.13 -0.07
C ARG A 118 -12.79 -0.35 0.81
N SER A 119 -11.66 -0.68 0.20
CA SER A 119 -10.39 -0.80 0.90
C SER A 119 -9.40 0.25 0.43
N TRP A 120 -8.47 0.57 1.32
CA TRP A 120 -7.22 1.19 0.95
C TRP A 120 -6.08 0.59 1.75
N ALA A 121 -4.92 0.48 1.11
CA ALA A 121 -3.70 0.05 1.76
C ALA A 121 -2.61 1.07 1.48
N TYR A 122 -1.77 1.30 2.47
CA TYR A 122 -0.57 2.10 2.28
C TYR A 122 0.69 1.37 2.74
N TYR A 123 1.80 1.67 2.08
CA TYR A 123 3.11 1.11 2.33
C TYR A 123 4.16 2.24 2.31
N ALA A 124 4.73 2.53 3.47
CA ALA A 124 5.82 3.48 3.63
C ALA A 124 7.17 2.74 3.60
N PRO A 125 8.14 3.17 2.78
CA PRO A 125 9.50 2.63 2.80
C PRO A 125 10.16 2.76 4.18
N GLN A 126 10.91 1.75 4.57
CA GLN A 126 11.69 1.70 5.81
C GLN A 126 13.19 1.75 5.52
N THR A 127 14.00 2.05 6.53
CA THR A 127 15.46 2.09 6.41
C THR A 127 16.09 0.72 6.14
N ASP A 128 15.40 -0.37 6.49
CA ASP A 128 15.83 -1.76 6.24
C ASP A 128 15.45 -2.26 4.84
N GLY A 129 14.86 -1.40 4.00
CA GLY A 129 14.39 -1.74 2.66
C GLY A 129 13.04 -2.44 2.61
N SER A 130 12.44 -2.77 3.75
CA SER A 130 11.04 -3.22 3.80
C SER A 130 10.09 -2.05 3.55
N LEU A 131 8.83 -2.36 3.25
CA LEU A 131 7.76 -1.38 3.34
C LEU A 131 6.78 -1.82 4.43
N ARG A 132 6.22 -0.86 5.16
CA ARG A 132 5.25 -1.10 6.26
C ARG A 132 4.06 -0.16 6.14
N GLY A 133 2.91 -0.59 6.61
CA GLY A 133 1.77 0.29 6.76
C GLY A 133 0.52 -0.44 7.21
N THR A 134 -0.63 0.02 6.72
CA THR A 134 -1.94 -0.46 7.16
C THR A 134 -2.84 -0.68 5.97
N TRP A 135 -3.67 -1.72 6.06
CA TRP A 135 -4.85 -1.93 5.23
C TRP A 135 -6.08 -1.58 6.05
N HIS A 136 -6.94 -0.71 5.51
CA HIS A 136 -8.26 -0.43 6.05
C HIS A 136 -9.35 -0.85 5.06
N THR A 137 -10.46 -1.37 5.57
CA THR A 137 -11.67 -1.67 4.81
C THR A 137 -12.91 -1.10 5.48
N ASP A 138 -13.72 -0.38 4.71
CA ASP A 138 -15.11 -0.07 5.05
C ASP A 138 -16.03 -1.11 4.41
N ILE A 139 -16.87 -1.78 5.20
CA ILE A 139 -17.92 -2.70 4.74
C ILE A 139 -19.26 -2.00 4.94
N PHE A 140 -19.97 -1.72 3.85
CA PHE A 140 -21.08 -0.77 3.88
C PHE A 140 -22.41 -1.36 4.36
N ASP A 141 -22.59 -2.67 4.22
CA ASP A 141 -23.86 -3.33 4.53
C ASP A 141 -23.69 -4.78 5.02
N GLY A 142 -24.79 -5.40 5.39
CA GLY A 142 -24.89 -6.79 5.77
C GLY A 142 -24.32 -7.09 7.17
N PRO A 143 -24.22 -8.37 7.53
CA PRO A 143 -23.83 -8.80 8.87
C PRO A 143 -22.39 -8.42 9.24
N CYS A 144 -21.53 -8.16 8.25
CA CYS A 144 -20.16 -7.71 8.44
C CYS A 144 -20.01 -6.18 8.32
N ARG A 145 -21.11 -5.41 8.27
CA ARG A 145 -21.02 -3.94 8.22
C ARG A 145 -20.14 -3.41 9.34
N GLY A 146 -19.26 -2.48 9.01
CA GLY A 146 -18.30 -1.89 9.93
C GLY A 146 -16.93 -1.73 9.28
N THR A 147 -15.90 -1.66 10.11
CA THR A 147 -14.51 -1.46 9.68
C THR A 147 -13.63 -2.66 10.00
N VAL A 148 -12.61 -2.86 9.18
CA VAL A 148 -11.48 -3.77 9.44
C VAL A 148 -10.20 -3.02 9.16
N GLU A 149 -9.29 -3.01 10.13
CA GLU A 149 -7.94 -2.48 10.00
C GLU A 149 -6.94 -3.59 10.30
N MET A 150 -5.88 -3.74 9.50
CA MET A 150 -4.81 -4.69 9.75
C MET A 150 -3.44 -4.13 9.36
N PRO A 151 -2.36 -4.42 10.11
CA PRO A 151 -1.01 -4.09 9.70
C PRO A 151 -0.62 -4.86 8.44
N VAL A 152 0.19 -4.23 7.59
CA VAL A 152 0.76 -4.85 6.38
C VAL A 152 2.25 -4.55 6.25
N ALA A 153 2.95 -5.45 5.57
CA ALA A 153 4.35 -5.27 5.21
C ALA A 153 4.65 -5.81 3.82
N ALA A 154 5.72 -5.33 3.20
CA ALA A 154 6.30 -5.90 2.01
C ALA A 154 7.79 -6.12 2.22
N PHE A 155 8.27 -7.34 1.97
CA PHE A 155 9.67 -7.71 2.07
C PHE A 155 10.19 -8.16 0.72
N ALA A 156 11.41 -7.77 0.35
CA ALA A 156 12.04 -8.28 -0.85
C ALA A 156 12.15 -9.81 -0.77
N ALA A 157 11.66 -10.51 -1.79
CA ALA A 157 11.59 -11.98 -1.82
C ALA A 157 12.80 -12.62 -2.53
N GLY A 158 13.84 -11.84 -2.81
CA GLY A 158 14.97 -12.25 -3.64
C GLY A 158 14.62 -12.32 -5.15
N PRO A 159 15.63 -12.50 -6.00
CA PRO A 159 15.45 -12.74 -7.43
C PRO A 159 14.80 -14.10 -7.74
#